data_AF-A0A8X8WLD6-F1
#
_entry.id   AF-A0A8X8WLD6-F1
#
_cell.length_a   1.000
_cell.length_b   1.000
_cell.length_c   1.000
_cell.angle_alpha   90.00
_cell.angle_beta   90.00
_cell.angle_gamma   90.00
#
_symmetry.space_group_name_H-M   'P 1'
#
loop_
_entity.id
_entity.type
_entity.pdbx_description
1 polymer ?
#
loop_
_entity_poly.entity_id
_entity_poly.type
_entity_poly.pdbx_seq_one_letter_code
_entity_poly.pdbx_strand_id
1 'polypeptide(L)'
;MHSTGYSMTVGKYEVVNYNEGLPLPDSHKITIRFRRENYGKLICGILRITDRLLPSYGNNYHYAENVVWGHFAFQAADAGDYMACFFAADTKPSSFMTVDFEWKSGVAAKDWSHIAKKGSVTAMELELERMYDTVQAIHDEIYYLREREKEMQLLNISTNSKMAWLSFLSLLVSLSVTGLQLWHLKSFFQKKKLI
;
A
#
# COMPACT_ATOMS: atom_id res chain seq x y z
N MET A 1 -31.73 10.20 -18.76
CA MET A 1 -31.02 11.23 -19.56
C MET A 1 -29.55 10.86 -19.58
N HIS A 2 -29.06 10.38 -20.71
CA HIS A 2 -27.63 10.13 -20.93
C HIS A 2 -26.90 11.48 -20.92
N SER A 3 -26.16 11.77 -19.85
CA SER A 3 -25.23 12.91 -19.82
C SER A 3 -23.94 12.45 -20.47
N THR A 4 -23.74 12.78 -21.75
CA THR A 4 -22.46 12.66 -22.44
C THR A 4 -21.52 13.77 -21.95
N GLY A 5 -21.11 13.71 -20.69
CA GLY A 5 -20.09 14.60 -20.15
C GLY A 5 -18.71 13.96 -20.29
N TYR A 6 -17.73 14.70 -20.81
CA TYR A 6 -16.33 14.27 -20.77
C TYR A 6 -15.86 14.25 -19.31
N SER A 7 -15.65 13.05 -18.77
CA SER A 7 -15.06 12.84 -17.44
C SER A 7 -13.55 12.82 -17.56
N MET A 8 -12.84 13.63 -16.77
CA MET A 8 -11.39 13.58 -16.63
C MET A 8 -11.03 13.02 -15.26
N THR A 9 -10.40 11.84 -15.24
CA THR A 9 -9.78 11.30 -14.02
C THR A 9 -8.41 11.93 -13.86
N VAL A 10 -8.20 12.70 -12.79
CA VAL A 10 -6.95 13.44 -12.57
C VAL A 10 -5.94 12.61 -11.76
N GLY A 11 -6.38 11.59 -11.01
CA GLY A 11 -5.47 10.66 -10.35
C GLY A 11 -6.17 9.48 -9.68
N LYS A 12 -5.50 8.32 -9.70
CA LYS A 12 -5.86 7.11 -8.95
C LYS A 12 -4.79 6.89 -7.89
N TYR A 13 -5.22 6.69 -6.64
CA TYR A 13 -4.34 6.51 -5.49
C TYR A 13 -4.73 5.25 -4.72
N GLU A 14 -3.76 4.40 -4.44
CA GLU A 14 -3.95 3.19 -3.66
C GLU A 14 -3.55 3.44 -2.21
N VAL A 15 -4.47 3.21 -1.28
CA VAL A 15 -4.18 3.21 0.15
C VAL A 15 -3.86 1.78 0.54
N VAL A 16 -2.58 1.50 0.72
CA VAL A 16 -2.06 0.20 1.17
C VAL A 16 -2.03 0.17 2.69
N ASN A 17 -2.72 -0.80 3.28
CA ASN A 17 -2.57 -1.12 4.70
C ASN A 17 -1.56 -2.26 4.86
N TYR A 18 -0.40 -1.96 5.44
CA TYR A 18 0.66 -2.94 5.70
C TYR A 18 0.36 -3.87 6.89
N ASN A 19 -0.66 -3.55 7.69
CA ASN A 19 -1.08 -4.30 8.87
C ASN A 19 -2.36 -5.10 8.54
N GLU A 20 -2.19 -6.32 8.05
CA GLU A 20 -3.33 -7.19 7.71
C GLU A 20 -4.23 -7.43 8.93
N GLY A 21 -5.52 -7.12 8.80
CA GLY A 21 -6.55 -7.36 9.82
C GLY A 21 -6.76 -6.24 10.86
N LEU A 22 -5.93 -5.20 10.86
CA LEU A 22 -6.12 -4.01 11.72
C LEU A 22 -6.74 -2.86 10.91
N PRO A 23 -7.68 -2.09 11.48
CA PRO A 23 -8.22 -0.90 10.81
C PRO A 23 -7.11 0.13 10.57
N LEU A 24 -7.28 0.97 9.54
CA LEU A 24 -6.36 2.09 9.30
C LEU A 24 -6.36 3.00 10.54
N PRO A 25 -5.18 3.50 10.98
CA PRO A 25 -5.11 4.38 12.14
C PRO A 25 -5.89 5.68 11.88
N ASP A 26 -6.48 6.27 12.92
CA ASP A 26 -7.27 7.51 12.82
C ASP A 26 -6.47 8.71 12.27
N SER A 27 -5.14 8.61 12.30
CA SER A 27 -4.22 9.58 11.71
C SER A 27 -4.16 9.55 10.18
N HIS A 28 -4.78 8.55 9.52
CA HIS A 28 -4.79 8.44 8.06
C HIS A 28 -5.85 9.35 7.44
N LYS A 29 -5.57 10.65 7.49
CA LYS A 29 -6.37 11.69 6.86
C LYS A 29 -5.92 11.85 5.42
N ILE A 30 -6.89 11.87 4.50
CA ILE A 30 -6.66 12.25 3.10
C ILE A 30 -7.16 13.67 2.95
N THR A 31 -6.28 14.54 2.45
CA THR A 31 -6.57 15.93 2.21
C THR A 31 -6.39 16.23 0.73
N ILE A 32 -7.44 16.79 0.13
CA ILE A 32 -7.48 17.15 -1.29
C ILE A 32 -7.71 18.64 -1.39
N ARG A 33 -6.83 19.31 -2.13
CA ARG A 33 -7.03 20.70 -2.52
C ARG A 33 -7.09 20.78 -4.03
N PHE A 34 -8.06 21.53 -4.53
CA PHE A 34 -8.11 21.85 -5.95
C PHE A 34 -8.47 23.30 -6.17
N ARG A 35 -7.92 23.85 -7.25
CA ARG A 35 -8.24 25.18 -7.74
C ARG A 35 -8.38 25.14 -9.25
N ARG A 36 -9.45 25.74 -9.75
CA ARG A 36 -9.69 25.91 -11.17
C ARG A 36 -9.11 27.24 -11.66
N GLU A 37 -8.52 27.25 -12.86
CA GLU A 37 -7.94 28.45 -13.47
C GLU A 37 -8.83 29.10 -14.56
N ASN A 38 -9.67 28.34 -15.27
CA ASN A 38 -10.46 28.83 -16.42
C ASN A 38 -12.00 28.77 -16.20
N TYR A 39 -12.76 29.43 -17.10
CA TYR A 39 -14.24 29.49 -17.07
C TYR A 39 -14.90 28.16 -17.49
N GLY A 40 -15.93 27.73 -16.75
CA GLY A 40 -16.69 26.49 -16.96
C GLY A 40 -17.36 26.01 -15.67
N LYS A 41 -18.16 24.94 -15.70
CA LYS A 41 -18.69 24.29 -14.49
C LYS A 41 -17.90 23.00 -14.24
N LEU A 42 -17.29 22.88 -13.06
CA LEU A 42 -16.59 21.68 -12.59
C LEU A 42 -17.44 20.99 -11.53
N ILE A 43 -17.63 19.69 -11.71
CA ILE A 43 -18.18 18.79 -10.71
C ILE A 43 -17.01 17.96 -10.20
N CYS A 44 -16.80 17.94 -8.88
CA CYS A 44 -15.73 17.19 -8.23
C CYS A 44 -16.34 16.06 -7.40
N GLY A 45 -15.87 14.84 -7.63
CA GLY A 45 -16.28 13.65 -6.88
C GLY A 45 -15.08 12.84 -6.40
N ILE A 46 -15.14 12.35 -5.16
CA ILE A 46 -14.18 11.37 -4.62
C ILE A 46 -14.91 10.04 -4.47
N LEU A 47 -14.38 9.02 -5.13
CA LEU A 47 -14.97 7.68 -5.16
C LEU A 47 -13.96 6.64 -4.67
N ARG A 48 -14.43 5.69 -3.85
CA ARG A 48 -13.68 4.45 -3.60
C ARG A 48 -14.02 3.42 -4.67
N ILE A 49 -13.01 2.87 -5.32
CA ILE A 49 -13.17 1.80 -6.31
C ILE A 49 -13.17 0.47 -5.57
N THR A 50 -14.29 -0.25 -5.65
CA THR A 50 -14.45 -1.59 -5.06
C THR A 50 -14.24 -2.70 -6.10
N ASP A 51 -14.56 -2.43 -7.37
CA ASP A 51 -14.35 -3.34 -8.49
C ASP A 51 -13.57 -2.64 -9.62
N ARG A 52 -12.47 -3.27 -10.04
CA ARG A 52 -11.59 -2.76 -11.12
C ARG A 52 -12.28 -2.80 -12.49
N LEU A 53 -13.32 -3.62 -12.64
CA LEU A 53 -14.12 -3.75 -13.87
C LEU A 53 -15.32 -2.80 -13.92
N LEU A 54 -15.81 -2.32 -12.77
CA LEU A 54 -16.97 -1.43 -12.66
C LEU A 54 -16.63 -0.23 -11.74
N PRO A 55 -15.93 0.80 -12.25
CA PRO A 55 -15.55 1.98 -11.47
C PRO A 55 -16.77 2.74 -10.93
N SER A 56 -17.97 2.51 -11.49
CA SER A 56 -19.21 3.19 -11.09
C SER A 56 -19.88 2.58 -9.85
N TYR A 57 -19.43 1.43 -9.35
CA TYR A 57 -20.01 0.74 -8.18
C TYR A 57 -19.28 1.08 -6.87
N GLY A 58 -18.78 2.31 -6.78
CA GLY A 58 -18.05 2.83 -5.62
C GLY A 58 -18.91 3.67 -4.70
N ASN A 59 -18.53 3.77 -3.42
CA ASN A 59 -19.13 4.75 -2.50
C ASN A 59 -18.53 6.14 -2.76
N ASN A 60 -19.38 7.15 -2.92
CA ASN A 60 -18.97 8.55 -3.01
C ASN A 60 -18.68 9.08 -1.60
N TYR A 61 -17.44 9.44 -1.32
CA TYR A 61 -17.04 10.07 -0.04
C TYR A 61 -17.31 11.56 -0.05
N HIS A 62 -17.17 12.17 -1.22
CA HIS A 62 -17.40 13.60 -1.38
C HIS A 62 -17.92 13.86 -2.79
N TYR A 63 -18.95 14.69 -2.88
CA TYR A 63 -19.53 15.13 -4.14
C TYR A 63 -19.87 16.60 -4.04
N ALA A 64 -19.36 17.40 -4.96
CA ALA A 64 -19.71 18.81 -5.03
C ALA A 64 -19.83 19.28 -6.48
N GLU A 65 -20.90 20.01 -6.74
CA GLU A 65 -21.21 20.57 -8.05
C GLU A 65 -20.87 22.06 -8.11
N ASN A 66 -20.46 22.54 -9.28
CA ASN A 66 -20.23 23.95 -9.58
C ASN A 66 -19.16 24.62 -8.71
N VAL A 67 -18.14 23.88 -8.28
CA VAL A 67 -17.11 24.39 -7.36
C VAL A 67 -15.88 24.94 -8.11
N VAL A 68 -15.47 26.16 -7.77
CA VAL A 68 -14.27 26.83 -8.34
C VAL A 68 -12.99 26.41 -7.62
N TRP A 69 -13.06 26.28 -6.30
CA TRP A 69 -11.97 25.84 -5.44
C TRP A 69 -12.55 25.09 -4.25
N GLY A 70 -11.80 24.13 -3.72
CA GLY A 70 -12.23 23.40 -2.53
C GLY A 70 -11.07 22.75 -1.81
N HIS A 71 -11.27 22.56 -0.52
CA HIS A 71 -10.39 21.84 0.36
C HIS A 71 -11.22 20.82 1.13
N PHE A 72 -10.96 19.54 0.88
CA PHE A 72 -11.70 18.46 1.49
C PHE A 72 -10.75 17.57 2.24
N ALA A 73 -11.19 17.12 3.41
CA ALA A 73 -10.47 16.10 4.12
C ALA A 73 -11.42 15.07 4.68
N PHE A 74 -11.04 13.80 4.55
CA PHE A 74 -11.79 12.68 5.06
C PHE A 74 -10.84 11.63 5.61
N GLN A 75 -11.36 10.77 6.47
CA GLN A 75 -10.63 9.63 7.01
C GLN A 75 -10.92 8.40 6.14
N ALA A 76 -9.88 7.73 5.69
CA ALA A 76 -10.03 6.48 4.95
C ALA A 76 -10.43 5.37 5.93
N ALA A 77 -11.64 4.82 5.79
CA ALA A 77 -12.13 3.76 6.66
C ALA A 77 -11.38 2.44 6.44
N ASP A 78 -11.15 2.08 5.17
CA ASP A 78 -10.49 0.84 4.80
C ASP A 78 -9.41 1.05 3.74
N ALA A 79 -8.44 0.14 3.67
CA ALA A 79 -7.51 0.04 2.56
C ALA A 79 -8.25 -0.17 1.23
N GLY A 80 -7.70 0.38 0.15
CA GLY A 80 -8.29 0.27 -1.18
C GLY A 80 -7.91 1.39 -2.14
N ASP A 81 -8.48 1.30 -3.34
CA ASP A 81 -8.29 2.28 -4.40
C ASP A 81 -9.23 3.47 -4.21
N TYR A 82 -8.66 4.67 -4.08
CA TYR A 82 -9.40 5.94 -4.04
C TYR A 82 -9.11 6.75 -5.31
N MET A 83 -10.16 7.35 -5.86
CA MET A 83 -10.09 8.10 -7.11
C MET A 83 -10.74 9.47 -6.95
N ALA A 84 -10.04 10.50 -7.43
CA ALA A 84 -10.61 11.83 -7.59
C ALA A 84 -11.02 12.03 -9.06
N CYS A 85 -12.31 12.30 -9.26
CA CYS A 85 -12.92 12.54 -10.57
C CYS A 85 -13.32 13.99 -10.71
N PHE A 86 -13.00 14.57 -11.88
CA PHE A 86 -13.39 15.91 -12.25
C PHE A 86 -14.20 15.84 -13.55
N PHE A 87 -15.46 16.29 -13.48
CA PHE A 87 -16.34 16.33 -14.64
C PHE A 87 -16.52 17.78 -15.07
N ALA A 88 -16.25 18.06 -16.34
CA ALA A 88 -16.58 19.33 -16.97
C ALA A 88 -17.93 19.18 -17.68
N ALA A 89 -18.92 19.97 -17.30
CA ALA A 89 -20.18 20.03 -18.06
C ALA A 89 -19.92 20.77 -19.39
N ASP A 90 -20.40 20.20 -20.50
CA ASP A 90 -20.13 20.64 -21.88
C ASP A 90 -20.17 22.16 -22.04
N THR A 91 -18.98 22.77 -22.12
CA THR A 91 -18.84 24.17 -22.46
C THR A 91 -18.35 24.21 -23.91
N LYS A 92 -19.21 24.64 -24.85
CA LYS A 92 -18.76 25.01 -26.21
C LYS A 92 -18.08 26.39 -26.09
N PRO A 93 -16.87 26.63 -26.61
CA PRO A 93 -15.96 25.78 -27.39
C PRO A 93 -14.97 24.98 -26.51
N SER A 94 -14.26 24.04 -27.14
CA SER A 94 -13.16 23.23 -26.57
C SER A 94 -12.07 24.09 -25.91
N SER A 95 -12.31 24.52 -24.68
CA SER A 95 -11.35 25.21 -23.84
C SER A 95 -10.64 24.20 -22.95
N PHE A 96 -9.31 24.25 -22.92
CA PHE A 96 -8.52 23.50 -21.95
C PHE A 96 -8.89 23.96 -20.53
N MET A 97 -9.28 23.00 -19.68
CA MET A 97 -9.51 23.26 -18.26
C MET A 97 -8.28 22.82 -17.48
N THR A 98 -7.59 23.77 -16.86
CA THR A 98 -6.50 23.47 -15.92
C THR A 98 -7.07 23.37 -14.51
N VAL A 99 -6.74 22.26 -13.85
CA VAL A 99 -7.05 22.02 -12.43
C VAL A 99 -5.72 21.82 -11.71
N ASP A 100 -5.41 22.75 -10.81
CA ASP A 100 -4.34 22.56 -9.83
C ASP A 100 -4.87 21.61 -8.75
N PHE A 101 -4.16 20.51 -8.49
CA PHE A 101 -4.59 19.43 -7.62
C PHE A 101 -3.46 18.97 -6.70
N GLU A 102 -3.73 19.02 -5.40
CA GLU A 102 -2.80 18.59 -4.36
C GLU A 102 -3.45 17.50 -3.52
N TRP A 103 -2.80 16.34 -3.45
CA TRP A 103 -3.20 15.18 -2.66
C TRP A 103 -2.19 14.93 -1.54
N LYS A 104 -2.67 14.89 -0.29
CA LYS A 104 -1.86 14.62 0.91
C LYS A 104 -2.48 13.48 1.72
N SER A 105 -1.65 12.59 2.24
CA SER A 105 -2.04 11.49 3.13
C SER A 105 -1.19 11.45 4.40
N GLY A 106 -1.73 10.85 5.47
CA GLY A 106 -1.02 10.63 6.73
C GLY A 106 -0.55 11.92 7.41
N VAL A 107 0.69 11.94 7.91
CA VAL A 107 1.27 13.08 8.64
C VAL A 107 1.30 14.37 7.81
N ALA A 108 1.48 14.25 6.48
CA ALA A 108 1.48 15.37 5.56
C ALA A 108 0.09 16.01 5.37
N ALA A 109 -0.98 15.32 5.76
CA ALA A 109 -2.37 15.80 5.67
C ALA A 109 -2.84 16.55 6.93
N LYS A 110 -2.05 16.57 8.02
CA LYS A 110 -2.33 17.30 9.26
C LYS A 110 -2.07 18.79 9.05
N ASP A 111 -3.05 19.64 9.37
CA ASP A 111 -2.96 21.09 9.18
C ASP A 111 -2.30 21.77 10.38
N TRP A 112 -1.02 22.10 10.22
CA TRP A 112 -0.19 22.74 11.26
C TRP A 112 -0.29 24.27 11.26
N SER A 113 -1.00 24.86 10.28
CA SER A 113 -0.96 26.32 10.02
C SER A 113 -1.72 27.15 11.07
N HIS A 114 -2.69 26.56 11.77
CA HIS A 114 -3.46 27.23 12.82
C HIS A 114 -2.68 27.41 14.15
N ILE A 115 -1.57 26.68 14.33
CA ILE A 115 -0.78 26.68 15.57
C ILE A 115 0.37 27.70 15.50
N ALA A 116 0.83 28.04 14.31
CA ALA A 116 1.96 28.96 14.07
C ALA A 116 1.69 30.44 14.43
N LYS A 117 0.47 30.83 14.80
CA LYS A 117 0.12 32.21 15.19
C LYS A 117 0.31 32.51 16.68
N LYS A 118 0.84 31.57 17.48
CA LYS A 118 0.93 31.70 18.95
C LYS A 118 2.38 31.78 19.48
N GLY A 119 3.08 32.88 19.17
CA GLY A 119 4.26 33.39 19.93
C GLY A 119 5.61 32.69 19.71
N SER A 120 6.70 33.47 19.61
CA SER A 120 8.06 33.03 19.25
C SER A 120 8.78 32.07 20.22
N VAL A 121 8.21 31.77 21.39
CA VAL A 121 8.76 30.77 22.33
C VAL A 121 8.21 29.36 22.05
N THR A 122 7.04 29.25 21.41
CA THR A 122 6.47 27.95 21.00
C THR A 122 7.06 27.40 19.71
N ALA A 123 7.84 28.19 18.95
CA ALA A 123 8.44 27.72 17.70
C ALA A 123 9.52 26.64 17.94
N MET A 124 10.35 26.79 18.98
CA MET A 124 11.31 25.75 19.36
C MET A 124 10.63 24.52 19.97
N GLU A 125 9.59 24.71 20.78
CA GLU A 125 8.78 23.61 21.31
C GLU A 125 8.08 22.84 20.18
N LEU A 126 7.60 23.53 19.14
CA LEU A 126 7.01 22.95 17.95
C LEU A 126 8.03 22.16 17.11
N GLU A 127 9.26 22.65 16.97
CA GLU A 127 10.33 21.90 16.29
C GLU A 127 10.68 20.63 17.08
N LEU A 128 10.74 20.71 18.41
CA LEU A 128 10.94 19.55 19.29
C LEU A 128 9.78 18.55 19.19
N GLU A 129 8.53 19.01 19.22
CA GLU A 129 7.34 18.17 19.08
C GLU A 129 7.31 17.50 17.69
N ARG A 130 7.69 18.23 16.64
CA ARG A 130 7.78 17.69 15.28
C ARG A 130 8.87 16.62 15.15
N MET A 131 10.05 16.84 15.75
CA MET A 131 11.10 15.83 15.78
C MET A 131 10.71 14.64 16.64
N TYR A 132 10.04 14.87 17.77
CA TYR A 132 9.52 13.82 18.65
C TYR A 132 8.48 12.95 17.93
N ASP A 133 7.49 13.55 17.27
CA ASP A 133 6.49 12.85 16.45
C ASP A 133 7.16 12.02 15.33
N THR A 134 8.21 12.56 14.72
CA THR A 134 8.97 11.86 13.68
C THR A 134 9.75 10.67 14.27
N VAL A 135 10.41 10.85 15.41
CA VAL A 135 11.15 9.78 16.10
C VAL A 135 10.20 8.70 16.61
N GLN A 136 9.02 9.09 17.13
CA GLN A 136 7.98 8.17 17.58
C GLN A 136 7.48 7.31 16.42
N ALA A 137 7.16 7.93 15.28
CA ALA A 137 6.75 7.20 14.07
C ALA A 137 7.83 6.20 13.60
N ILE A 138 9.11 6.62 13.61
CA ILE A 138 10.23 5.72 13.28
C ILE A 138 10.37 4.60 14.31
N HIS A 139 10.19 4.89 15.60
CA HIS A 139 10.31 3.91 16.67
C HIS A 139 9.28 2.79 16.53
N ASP A 140 8.04 3.15 16.23
CA ASP A 140 6.96 2.19 15.99
C ASP A 140 7.25 1.32 14.76
N GLU A 141 7.78 1.90 13.69
CA GLU A 141 8.19 1.17 12.48
C GLU A 141 9.36 0.20 12.77
N ILE A 142 10.38 0.64 13.51
CA ILE A 142 11.51 -0.22 13.93
C ILE A 142 11.01 -1.37 14.81
N TYR A 143 10.08 -1.09 15.73
CA TYR A 143 9.53 -2.12 16.61
C TYR A 143 8.76 -3.18 15.80
N TYR A 144 7.93 -2.74 14.86
CA TYR A 144 7.22 -3.62 13.93
C TYR A 144 8.19 -4.49 13.10
N LEU A 145 9.22 -3.88 12.50
CA LEU A 145 10.22 -4.59 11.70
C LEU A 145 11.00 -5.62 12.54
N ARG A 146 11.32 -5.30 13.80
CA ARG A 146 11.99 -6.24 14.72
C ARG A 146 11.16 -7.47 15.03
N GLU A 147 9.84 -7.32 15.19
CA GLU A 147 8.98 -8.47 15.49
C GLU A 147 8.93 -9.44 14.29
N ARG A 148 8.82 -8.89 13.07
CA ARG A 148 8.93 -9.65 11.82
C ARG A 148 10.29 -10.33 11.64
N GLU A 149 11.39 -9.68 12.05
CA GLU A 149 12.72 -10.29 12.01
C GLU A 149 12.82 -11.52 12.93
N LYS A 150 12.25 -11.46 14.15
CA LYS A 150 12.23 -12.61 15.06
C LYS A 150 11.44 -13.78 14.48
N GLU A 151 10.28 -13.51 13.90
CA GLU A 151 9.49 -14.55 13.21
C GLU A 151 10.30 -15.21 12.08
N MET A 152 11.00 -14.40 11.28
CA MET A 152 11.88 -14.90 10.21
C MET A 152 13.03 -15.75 10.77
N GLN A 153 13.66 -15.33 11.87
CA GLN A 153 14.74 -16.09 12.51
C GLN A 153 14.25 -17.44 13.04
N LEU A 154 13.08 -17.48 13.69
CA LEU A 154 12.49 -18.73 14.17
C LEU A 154 12.14 -19.68 13.03
N LEU A 155 11.59 -19.15 11.93
CA LEU A 155 11.34 -19.92 10.72
C LEU A 155 12.65 -20.48 10.13
N ASN A 156 13.71 -19.68 10.06
CA ASN A 156 15.01 -20.10 9.57
C ASN A 156 15.61 -21.24 10.41
N ILE A 157 15.56 -21.13 11.75
CA ILE A 157 16.04 -22.19 12.66
C ILE A 157 15.26 -23.49 12.46
N SER A 158 13.93 -23.41 12.40
CA SER A 158 13.07 -24.60 12.21
C SER A 158 13.22 -25.23 10.82
N THR A 159 13.52 -24.42 9.80
CA THR A 159 13.75 -24.87 8.43
C THR A 159 15.11 -25.56 8.31
N ASN A 160 16.15 -24.98 8.91
CA ASN A 160 17.50 -25.54 8.87
C ASN A 160 17.56 -26.93 9.54
N SER A 161 16.86 -27.13 10.66
CA SER A 161 16.83 -28.45 11.33
C SER A 161 16.11 -29.52 10.50
N LYS A 162 14.97 -29.17 9.88
CA LYS A 162 14.25 -30.06 8.95
C LYS A 162 15.11 -30.39 7.73
N MET A 163 15.81 -29.40 7.17
CA MET A 163 16.67 -29.58 6.01
C MET A 163 17.87 -30.47 6.33
N ALA A 164 18.46 -30.36 7.52
CA ALA A 164 19.52 -31.26 7.98
C ALA A 164 19.03 -32.72 8.07
N TRP A 165 17.83 -32.96 8.62
CA TRP A 165 17.25 -34.30 8.68
C TRP A 165 16.99 -34.91 7.30
N LEU A 166 16.43 -34.13 6.37
CA LEU A 166 16.22 -34.56 4.99
C LEU A 166 17.54 -34.86 4.27
N SER A 167 18.58 -34.07 4.52
CA SER A 167 19.91 -34.28 3.96
C SER A 167 20.50 -35.61 4.44
N PHE A 168 20.39 -35.92 5.74
CA PHE A 168 20.82 -37.19 6.29
C PHE A 168 20.06 -38.39 5.69
N LEU A 169 18.73 -38.27 5.57
CA LEU A 169 17.90 -39.32 4.96
C LEU A 169 18.29 -39.57 3.49
N SER A 170 18.56 -38.51 2.72
CA SER A 170 18.99 -38.64 1.32
C SER A 170 20.32 -39.39 1.17
N LEU A 171 21.27 -39.17 2.09
CA LEU A 171 22.57 -39.83 2.11
C LEU A 171 22.42 -41.31 2.46
N LEU A 172 21.56 -41.67 3.41
CA LEU A 172 21.27 -43.07 3.72
C LEU A 172 20.65 -43.81 2.52
N VAL A 173 19.74 -43.17 1.80
CA VAL A 173 19.13 -43.75 0.60
C VAL A 173 20.17 -44.00 -0.48
N SER A 174 21.06 -43.03 -0.75
CA SER A 174 22.10 -43.19 -1.78
C SER A 174 23.13 -44.27 -1.44
N LEU A 175 23.53 -44.39 -0.17
CA LEU A 175 24.40 -45.48 0.31
C LEU A 175 23.71 -46.85 0.15
N SER A 176 22.42 -46.93 0.46
CA SER A 176 21.64 -48.16 0.32
C SER A 176 21.56 -48.61 -1.14
N VAL A 177 21.28 -47.68 -2.07
CA VAL A 177 21.26 -47.95 -3.51
C VAL A 177 22.63 -48.44 -4.00
N THR A 178 23.71 -47.78 -3.57
CA THR A 178 25.09 -48.18 -3.94
C THR A 178 25.42 -49.58 -3.42
N GLY A 179 25.04 -49.90 -2.18
CA GLY A 179 25.22 -51.23 -1.60
C GLY A 179 24.47 -52.32 -2.37
N LEU A 180 23.21 -52.06 -2.73
CA LEU A 180 22.40 -52.98 -3.54
C LEU A 180 22.98 -53.17 -4.95
N GLN A 181 23.46 -52.10 -5.60
CA GLN A 181 24.12 -52.17 -6.90
C GLN A 181 25.37 -53.07 -6.85
N LEU A 182 26.21 -52.90 -5.83
CA LEU A 182 27.41 -53.73 -5.62
C LEU A 182 27.07 -55.19 -5.33
N TRP A 183 26.05 -55.44 -4.49
CA TRP A 183 25.60 -56.79 -4.17
C TRP A 183 25.03 -57.51 -5.40
N HIS A 184 24.20 -56.85 -6.19
CA HIS A 184 23.65 -57.40 -7.42
C HIS A 184 24.75 -57.76 -8.42
N LEU A 185 25.73 -56.88 -8.63
CA LEU A 185 26.87 -57.13 -9.52
C LEU A 185 27.70 -58.34 -9.06
N LYS A 186 27.99 -58.45 -7.75
CA LYS A 186 28.70 -59.60 -7.17
C LYS A 186 27.92 -60.90 -7.36
N SER A 187 26.60 -60.90 -7.10
CA SER A 187 25.75 -62.08 -7.28
C SER A 187 25.68 -62.52 -8.74
N PHE A 188 25.62 -61.56 -9.67
CA PHE A 188 25.61 -61.84 -11.11
C PHE A 188 26.91 -62.52 -11.56
N PHE A 189 28.08 -62.04 -11.14
CA PHE A 189 29.35 -62.67 -11.48
C PHE A 189 29.51 -64.07 -10.88
N GLN A 190 29.09 -64.28 -9.63
CA GLN A 190 29.11 -65.60 -8.99
C GLN A 190 28.21 -66.60 -9.70
N LYS A 191 26.99 -66.19 -10.10
CA LYS A 191 26.06 -67.05 -10.83
C LYS A 191 26.53 -67.38 -12.24
N LYS A 192 27.28 -66.48 -12.89
CA LYS A 192 27.79 -66.66 -14.25
C LYS A 192 29.15 -67.37 -14.31
N LYS A 193 29.78 -67.73 -13.17
CA LYS A 193 31.10 -68.37 -13.07
C LYS A 193 32.18 -67.71 -13.96
N LEU A 194 32.18 -66.38 -14.02
CA LEU A 194 33.21 -65.61 -14.75
C LEU A 194 34.40 -65.20 -13.86
N ILE A 195 34.36 -65.57 -12.58
CA ILE A 195 35.48 -65.69 -11.63
C ILE A 195 35.28 -67.00 -10.87
#